data_AF-A0A7X7G4W1-F1
#
_entry.id   AF-A0A7X7G4W1-F1
#
_cell.length_a   1.000
_cell.length_b   1.000
_cell.length_c   1.000
_cell.angle_alpha   90.00
_cell.angle_beta   90.00
_cell.angle_gamma   90.00
#
_symmetry.space_group_name_H-M   'P 1'
#
loop_
_entity.id
_entity.type
_entity.pdbx_description
1 polymer ?
#
loop_
_entity_poly.entity_id
_entity_poly.type
_entity_poly.pdbx_seq_one_letter_code
_entity_poly.pdbx_strand_id
1 'polypeptide(L)'
;MGSPDIYAHSYPEQPLAKWQSLDAHAVTSAARAREFAETFGSAPWADLAALLHDIGKSRLSFQSYLRTSNGLTDLHYDSSDRTHSGAGAVWAVQALKPSGIGRILAYCIAGHHAGLPDWIGGETPHGALAYRLDQERDVVKEPAVAAWIEAHQAAWQSRRLPPPWRMKSDVSDVSFWVRMLYSCLVDADFLDTESFMNRERADSRQDYPALSALAERFFAQLDAMQRHVTETPVNRIRAEIRAACEKMAAQAPGLFSLTVPTGGGKTLSGTAFALRHALAHGHQRIIYVIPYTSIIEQTADVLRGFLGA
;
A
#
# COMPACT_ATOMS: atom_id res chain seq x y z
N MET A 1 11.42 -23.15 -29.60
CA MET A 1 10.87 -21.79 -29.81
C MET A 1 10.78 -21.17 -28.43
N GLY A 2 11.44 -20.03 -28.20
CA GLY A 2 11.35 -19.36 -26.90
C GLY A 2 9.90 -19.01 -26.59
N SER A 3 9.54 -19.02 -25.29
CA SER A 3 8.24 -18.50 -24.86
C SER A 3 8.06 -17.10 -25.44
N PRO A 4 6.89 -16.74 -26.01
CA PRO A 4 6.66 -15.39 -26.48
C PRO A 4 6.90 -14.38 -25.34
N ASP A 5 7.53 -13.25 -25.64
CA ASP A 5 7.74 -12.21 -24.63
C ASP A 5 6.38 -11.65 -24.19
N ILE A 6 6.10 -11.75 -22.89
CA ILE A 6 4.86 -11.27 -22.27
C ILE A 6 5.17 -10.00 -21.48
N TYR A 7 4.39 -8.95 -21.71
CA TYR A 7 4.63 -7.62 -21.15
C TYR A 7 3.51 -7.18 -20.20
N ALA A 8 3.87 -6.51 -19.11
CA ALA A 8 2.92 -5.88 -18.19
C ALA A 8 2.62 -4.44 -18.56
N HIS A 9 3.66 -3.69 -18.96
CA HIS A 9 3.59 -2.26 -19.24
C HIS A 9 4.34 -1.91 -20.53
N SER A 10 3.91 -0.86 -21.20
CA SER A 10 4.45 -0.39 -22.48
C SER A 10 4.71 1.11 -22.43
N TYR A 11 5.61 1.58 -23.30
CA TYR A 11 5.73 3.01 -23.57
C TYR A 11 5.15 3.32 -24.95
N PRO A 12 4.31 4.37 -25.08
CA PRO A 12 3.83 4.85 -26.36
C PRO A 12 4.99 5.03 -27.36
N GLU A 13 4.82 4.46 -28.55
CA GLU A 13 5.74 4.63 -29.69
C GLU A 13 7.19 4.16 -29.45
N GLN A 14 7.43 3.35 -28.41
CA GLN A 14 8.76 2.76 -28.15
C GLN A 14 8.81 1.29 -28.57
N PRO A 15 10.00 0.78 -28.95
CA PRO A 15 10.16 -0.63 -29.31
C PRO A 15 9.90 -1.56 -28.11
N LEU A 16 9.50 -2.80 -28.39
CA LEU A 16 9.23 -3.85 -27.40
C LEU A 16 10.39 -4.05 -26.40
N ALA A 17 11.65 -3.84 -26.84
CA ALA A 17 12.82 -3.94 -25.97
C ALA A 17 12.84 -2.93 -24.80
N LYS A 18 12.02 -1.88 -24.86
CA LYS A 18 11.85 -0.91 -23.76
C LYS A 18 10.60 -1.18 -22.91
N TRP A 19 9.78 -2.16 -23.26
CA TRP A 19 8.58 -2.50 -22.51
C TRP A 19 8.94 -3.32 -21.27
N GLN A 20 8.13 -3.22 -20.23
CA GLN A 20 8.34 -3.98 -19.01
C GLN A 20 7.75 -5.38 -19.18
N SER A 21 8.59 -6.41 -19.08
CA SER A 21 8.12 -7.79 -19.04
C SER A 21 7.20 -8.03 -17.85
N LEU A 22 6.27 -8.98 -18.00
CA LEU A 22 5.37 -9.39 -16.92
C LEU A 22 6.15 -9.94 -15.71
N ASP A 23 7.22 -10.68 -15.96
CA ASP A 23 8.08 -11.22 -14.89
C ASP A 23 8.78 -10.11 -14.10
N ALA A 24 9.34 -9.11 -14.79
CA ALA A 24 9.99 -7.98 -14.14
C ALA A 24 9.02 -7.17 -13.26
N HIS A 25 7.81 -6.92 -13.77
CA HIS A 25 6.77 -6.24 -13.00
C HIS A 25 6.33 -7.07 -11.78
N ALA A 26 6.02 -8.35 -11.98
CA ALA A 26 5.61 -9.24 -10.90
C ALA A 26 6.67 -9.33 -9.79
N VAL A 27 7.95 -9.49 -10.14
CA VAL A 27 9.06 -9.59 -9.17
C VAL A 27 9.28 -8.27 -8.43
N THR A 28 9.25 -7.14 -9.14
CA THR A 28 9.53 -5.83 -8.52
C THR A 28 8.38 -5.39 -7.61
N SER A 29 7.13 -5.56 -8.06
CA SER A 29 5.94 -5.36 -7.22
C SER A 29 5.94 -6.29 -6.01
N ALA A 30 6.34 -7.56 -6.18
CA ALA A 30 6.44 -8.50 -5.07
C ALA A 30 7.49 -8.10 -4.03
N ALA A 31 8.67 -7.67 -4.46
CA ALA A 31 9.72 -7.21 -3.56
C ALA A 31 9.27 -6.00 -2.72
N ARG A 32 8.59 -5.03 -3.34
CA ARG A 32 8.04 -3.85 -2.64
C ARG A 32 6.90 -4.23 -1.69
N ALA A 33 5.93 -5.02 -2.16
CA ALA A 33 4.81 -5.45 -1.34
C ALA A 33 5.28 -6.25 -0.11
N ARG A 34 6.30 -7.09 -0.31
CA ARG A 34 6.98 -7.82 0.77
C ARG A 34 7.51 -6.87 1.82
N GLU A 35 8.32 -5.88 1.42
CA GLU A 35 8.96 -4.90 2.31
C GLU A 35 7.91 -4.17 3.16
N PHE A 36 6.83 -3.68 2.55
CA PHE A 36 5.74 -3.02 3.27
C PHE A 36 5.12 -3.91 4.35
N ALA A 37 4.98 -5.20 4.03
CA ALA A 37 4.36 -6.18 4.91
C ALA A 37 5.29 -6.80 5.97
N GLU A 38 6.59 -6.50 5.95
CA GLU A 38 7.53 -6.97 6.99
C GLU A 38 7.15 -6.44 8.37
N THR A 39 6.71 -5.18 8.44
CA THR A 39 6.37 -4.48 9.69
C THR A 39 5.25 -5.15 10.49
N PHE A 40 4.38 -5.94 9.84
CA PHE A 40 3.29 -6.68 10.48
C PHE A 40 3.36 -8.19 10.20
N GLY A 41 4.55 -8.71 9.88
CA GLY A 41 4.82 -10.15 9.81
C GLY A 41 4.13 -10.88 8.66
N SER A 42 3.76 -10.18 7.58
CA SER A 42 2.99 -10.74 6.45
C SER A 42 3.72 -10.69 5.12
N ALA A 43 5.04 -10.50 5.12
CA ALA A 43 5.88 -10.40 3.93
C ALA A 43 5.61 -11.52 2.89
N PRO A 44 5.55 -12.82 3.25
CA PRO A 44 5.28 -13.89 2.29
C PRO A 44 3.90 -13.81 1.61
N TRP A 45 2.91 -13.23 2.30
CA TRP A 45 1.56 -13.07 1.78
C TRP A 45 1.47 -11.95 0.77
N ALA A 46 2.04 -10.78 1.10
CA ALA A 46 2.06 -9.63 0.21
C ALA A 46 2.89 -9.90 -1.05
N ASP A 47 4.03 -10.58 -0.88
CA ASP A 47 4.89 -11.03 -1.98
C ASP A 47 4.12 -11.93 -2.96
N LEU A 48 3.44 -12.97 -2.45
CA LEU A 48 2.67 -13.87 -3.31
C LEU A 48 1.47 -13.17 -3.94
N ALA A 49 0.75 -12.31 -3.21
CA ALA A 49 -0.36 -11.54 -3.78
C ALA A 49 0.12 -10.71 -4.99
N ALA A 50 1.27 -10.05 -4.88
CA ALA A 50 1.86 -9.25 -5.94
C ALA A 50 2.44 -10.08 -7.10
N LEU A 51 3.02 -11.26 -6.86
CA LEU A 51 3.43 -12.15 -7.95
C LEU A 51 2.26 -12.61 -8.83
N LEU A 52 1.08 -12.75 -8.21
CA LEU A 52 -0.10 -13.30 -8.88
C LEU A 52 -1.01 -12.23 -9.48
N HIS A 53 -0.90 -10.97 -9.06
CA HIS A 53 -1.97 -9.98 -9.29
C HIS A 53 -2.31 -9.76 -10.76
N ASP A 54 -1.29 -9.86 -11.61
CA ASP A 54 -1.31 -9.48 -13.03
C ASP A 54 -1.21 -10.66 -13.99
N ILE A 55 -1.41 -11.89 -13.51
CA ILE A 55 -1.36 -13.10 -14.35
C ILE A 55 -2.22 -12.96 -15.60
N GLY A 56 -3.38 -12.30 -15.51
CA GLY A 56 -4.27 -12.12 -16.65
C GLY A 56 -3.70 -11.25 -17.78
N LYS A 57 -2.61 -10.52 -17.55
CA LYS A 57 -1.89 -9.81 -18.62
C LYS A 57 -1.21 -10.76 -19.60
N SER A 58 -0.99 -12.03 -19.22
CA SER A 58 -0.49 -13.07 -20.13
C SER A 58 -1.50 -13.52 -21.19
N ARG A 59 -2.80 -13.17 -21.05
CA ARG A 59 -3.83 -13.51 -22.03
C ARG A 59 -3.49 -12.91 -23.40
N LEU A 60 -3.79 -13.66 -24.45
CA LEU A 60 -3.54 -13.22 -25.83
C LEU A 60 -4.27 -11.90 -26.14
N SER A 61 -5.53 -11.78 -25.71
CA SER A 61 -6.33 -10.55 -25.88
C SER A 61 -5.66 -9.33 -25.27
N PHE A 62 -5.08 -9.46 -24.06
CA PHE A 62 -4.37 -8.38 -23.39
C PHE A 62 -3.07 -8.02 -24.13
N GLN A 63 -2.27 -9.01 -24.52
CA GLN A 63 -1.02 -8.76 -25.24
C GLN A 63 -1.27 -8.11 -26.62
N SER A 64 -2.33 -8.52 -27.33
CA SER A 64 -2.76 -7.91 -28.60
C SER A 64 -3.26 -6.47 -28.41
N TYR A 65 -3.99 -6.20 -27.33
CA TYR A 65 -4.38 -4.83 -26.94
C TYR A 65 -3.16 -3.94 -26.68
N LEU A 66 -2.17 -4.44 -25.93
CA LEU A 66 -0.97 -3.68 -25.61
C LEU A 66 -0.17 -3.32 -26.88
N ARG A 67 -0.07 -4.26 -27.83
CA ARG A 67 0.52 -4.02 -29.16
C ARG A 67 -0.26 -2.98 -29.96
N THR A 68 -1.55 -3.18 -30.10
CA THR A 68 -2.43 -2.29 -30.89
C THR A 68 -2.44 -0.86 -30.36
N SER A 69 -2.52 -0.69 -29.04
CA SER A 69 -2.50 0.64 -28.39
C SER A 69 -1.17 1.39 -28.58
N ASN A 70 -0.10 0.70 -28.98
CA ASN A 70 1.21 1.26 -29.29
C ASN A 70 1.53 1.25 -30.80
N GLY A 71 0.52 1.10 -31.66
CA GLY A 71 0.70 1.12 -33.12
C GLY A 71 1.38 -0.13 -33.70
N LEU A 72 1.53 -1.20 -32.91
CA LEU A 72 1.95 -2.52 -33.38
C LEU A 72 0.68 -3.29 -33.77
N THR A 73 0.42 -3.42 -35.08
CA THR A 73 -0.78 -4.08 -35.59
C THR A 73 -0.81 -5.56 -35.20
N ASP A 74 -1.87 -6.00 -34.51
CA ASP A 74 -2.15 -7.40 -34.23
C ASP A 74 -3.55 -7.77 -34.74
N LEU A 75 -3.65 -8.84 -35.53
CA LEU A 75 -4.85 -9.25 -36.27
C LEU A 75 -5.92 -9.93 -35.37
N HIS A 76 -5.62 -10.14 -34.09
CA HIS A 76 -6.48 -10.87 -33.13
C HIS A 76 -7.18 -9.98 -32.09
N TYR A 77 -7.31 -8.67 -32.33
CA TYR A 77 -7.89 -7.73 -31.37
C TYR A 77 -9.42 -7.88 -31.21
N ASP A 78 -9.87 -8.25 -30.00
CA ASP A 78 -11.25 -8.13 -29.53
C ASP A 78 -11.30 -7.13 -28.37
N SER A 79 -12.06 -6.04 -28.53
CA SER A 79 -12.14 -4.91 -27.59
C SER A 79 -12.90 -5.21 -26.29
N SER A 80 -13.53 -6.38 -26.17
CA SER A 80 -14.46 -6.71 -25.10
C SER A 80 -13.81 -7.27 -23.82
N ASP A 81 -12.56 -7.72 -23.88
CA ASP A 81 -11.94 -8.48 -22.79
C ASP A 81 -10.71 -7.77 -22.20
N ARG A 82 -10.98 -6.81 -21.29
CA ARG A 82 -9.95 -6.02 -20.59
C ARG A 82 -9.67 -6.51 -19.17
N THR A 83 -10.37 -7.54 -18.69
CA THR A 83 -10.20 -8.03 -17.31
C THR A 83 -8.95 -8.91 -17.23
N HIS A 84 -7.96 -8.45 -16.47
CA HIS A 84 -6.71 -9.17 -16.22
C HIS A 84 -6.50 -9.48 -14.73
N SER A 85 -7.34 -8.94 -13.86
CA SER A 85 -7.21 -9.07 -12.40
C SER A 85 -7.78 -10.36 -11.82
N GLY A 86 -8.49 -11.19 -12.61
CA GLY A 86 -9.13 -12.41 -12.09
C GLY A 86 -8.26 -13.67 -12.16
N ALA A 87 -7.36 -13.80 -13.15
CA ALA A 87 -6.62 -15.05 -13.36
C ALA A 87 -5.77 -15.49 -12.17
N GLY A 88 -5.06 -14.55 -11.53
CA GLY A 88 -4.29 -14.87 -10.32
C GLY A 88 -5.15 -15.21 -9.12
N ALA A 89 -6.31 -14.57 -8.97
CA ALA A 89 -7.27 -14.87 -7.91
C ALA A 89 -7.89 -16.27 -8.10
N VAL A 90 -8.25 -16.62 -9.34
CA VAL A 90 -8.75 -17.95 -9.72
C VAL A 90 -7.69 -19.01 -9.43
N TRP A 91 -6.45 -18.79 -9.86
CA TRP A 91 -5.35 -19.71 -9.58
C TRP A 91 -5.15 -19.89 -8.07
N ALA A 92 -5.09 -18.80 -7.29
CA ALA A 92 -4.90 -18.87 -5.84
C ALA A 92 -6.00 -19.69 -5.15
N VAL A 93 -7.27 -19.49 -5.53
CA VAL A 93 -8.40 -20.24 -4.97
C VAL A 93 -8.37 -21.71 -5.38
N GLN A 94 -7.94 -22.04 -6.60
CA GLN A 94 -7.91 -23.41 -7.11
C GLN A 94 -6.70 -24.22 -6.62
N ALA A 95 -5.51 -23.62 -6.62
CA ALA A 95 -4.25 -24.27 -6.27
C ALA A 95 -4.02 -24.33 -4.74
N LEU A 96 -4.54 -23.36 -3.98
CA LEU A 96 -4.34 -23.29 -2.52
C LEU A 96 -5.57 -23.77 -1.72
N LYS A 97 -6.46 -24.55 -2.36
CA LYS A 97 -7.75 -25.05 -1.81
C LYS A 97 -7.70 -25.64 -0.40
N PRO A 98 -6.71 -26.45 0.01
CA PRO A 98 -6.78 -27.18 1.27
C PRO A 98 -6.81 -26.29 2.53
N SER A 99 -6.54 -24.99 2.41
CA SER A 99 -6.22 -24.12 3.55
C SER A 99 -7.12 -22.87 3.69
N GLY A 100 -8.03 -22.59 2.74
CA GLY A 100 -8.81 -21.35 2.73
C GLY A 100 -8.00 -20.07 2.44
N ILE A 101 -6.66 -20.17 2.43
CA ILE A 101 -5.67 -19.12 2.17
C ILE A 101 -5.87 -18.49 0.79
N GLY A 102 -6.22 -19.31 -0.22
CA GLY A 102 -6.49 -18.81 -1.57
C GLY A 102 -7.56 -17.71 -1.63
N ARG A 103 -8.53 -17.71 -0.71
CA ARG A 103 -9.58 -16.67 -0.64
C ARG A 103 -9.02 -15.32 -0.18
N ILE A 104 -8.12 -15.31 0.80
CA ILE A 104 -7.47 -14.09 1.30
C ILE A 104 -6.70 -13.41 0.16
N LEU A 105 -5.94 -14.19 -0.60
CA LEU A 105 -5.20 -13.69 -1.76
C LEU A 105 -6.15 -13.22 -2.86
N ALA A 106 -7.23 -13.98 -3.13
CA ALA A 106 -8.21 -13.61 -4.16
C ALA A 106 -8.89 -12.27 -3.90
N TYR A 107 -9.16 -11.89 -2.65
CA TYR A 107 -9.65 -10.55 -2.32
C TYR A 107 -8.68 -9.46 -2.77
N CYS A 108 -7.40 -9.60 -2.42
CA CYS A 108 -6.38 -8.62 -2.74
C CYS A 108 -6.17 -8.55 -4.26
N ILE A 109 -5.98 -9.71 -4.90
CA ILE A 109 -5.70 -9.82 -6.34
C ILE A 109 -6.88 -9.33 -7.15
N ALA A 110 -8.09 -9.86 -6.97
CA ALA A 110 -9.20 -9.45 -7.83
C ALA A 110 -9.72 -8.02 -7.54
N GLY A 111 -9.23 -7.37 -6.49
CA GLY A 111 -9.59 -6.02 -6.09
C GLY A 111 -8.58 -4.94 -6.46
N HIS A 112 -7.37 -5.27 -6.90
CA HIS A 112 -6.25 -4.31 -6.98
C HIS A 112 -6.51 -3.06 -7.87
N HIS A 113 -7.45 -3.13 -8.83
CA HIS A 113 -7.88 -1.96 -9.62
C HIS A 113 -9.23 -1.34 -9.22
N ALA A 114 -10.13 -2.11 -8.58
CA ALA A 114 -11.53 -1.70 -8.38
C ALA A 114 -11.93 -1.54 -6.91
N GLY A 115 -11.03 -1.85 -5.98
CA GLY A 115 -11.34 -1.95 -4.55
C GLY A 115 -11.69 -3.38 -4.14
N LEU A 116 -11.74 -3.61 -2.82
CA LEU A 116 -12.07 -4.92 -2.26
C LEU A 116 -13.56 -5.25 -2.49
N PRO A 117 -13.88 -6.32 -3.24
CA PRO A 117 -15.25 -6.75 -3.47
C PRO A 117 -15.87 -7.40 -2.22
N ASP A 118 -17.19 -7.48 -2.15
CA ASP A 118 -17.86 -8.40 -1.23
C ASP A 118 -17.73 -9.86 -1.71
N TRP A 119 -17.78 -10.84 -0.80
CA TRP A 119 -17.79 -12.26 -1.21
C TRP A 119 -19.06 -12.62 -1.97
N ILE A 120 -20.20 -12.18 -1.41
CA ILE A 120 -21.55 -12.34 -1.93
C ILE A 120 -22.09 -10.93 -2.15
N GLY A 121 -22.43 -10.61 -3.39
CA GLY A 121 -22.95 -9.30 -3.75
C GLY A 121 -24.41 -9.26 -3.35
N GLY A 122 -24.74 -8.36 -2.42
CA GLY A 122 -26.13 -8.05 -2.07
C GLY A 122 -26.84 -7.40 -3.27
N GLU A 123 -26.81 -6.07 -3.32
CA GLU A 123 -27.44 -5.29 -4.40
C GLU A 123 -26.64 -5.34 -5.73
N THR A 124 -25.38 -5.78 -5.69
CA THR A 124 -24.51 -5.94 -6.86
C THR A 124 -24.03 -7.39 -7.05
N PRO A 125 -24.93 -8.37 -7.35
CA PRO A 125 -24.57 -9.78 -7.42
C PRO A 125 -23.40 -10.10 -8.37
N HIS A 126 -23.32 -9.39 -9.50
CA HIS A 126 -22.29 -9.59 -10.52
C HIS A 126 -20.91 -8.98 -10.13
N GLY A 127 -20.88 -8.08 -9.15
CA GLY A 127 -19.63 -7.51 -8.61
C GLY A 127 -18.97 -8.38 -7.53
N ALA A 128 -19.70 -9.40 -7.04
CA ALA A 128 -19.25 -10.28 -5.98
C ALA A 128 -18.00 -11.08 -6.37
N LEU A 129 -17.06 -11.24 -5.44
CA LEU A 129 -15.84 -12.02 -5.69
C LEU A 129 -16.16 -13.46 -6.07
N ALA A 130 -17.10 -14.11 -5.39
CA ALA A 130 -17.46 -15.50 -5.68
C ALA A 130 -18.02 -15.66 -7.10
N TYR A 131 -18.83 -14.71 -7.57
CA TYR A 131 -19.37 -14.72 -8.93
C TYR A 131 -18.26 -14.53 -9.98
N ARG A 132 -17.40 -13.52 -9.80
CA ARG A 132 -16.28 -13.25 -10.72
C ARG A 132 -15.32 -14.45 -10.83
N LEU A 133 -15.00 -15.08 -9.71
CA LEU A 133 -14.16 -16.29 -9.67
C LEU A 133 -14.79 -17.48 -10.40
N ASP A 134 -16.12 -17.60 -10.37
CA ASP A 134 -16.84 -18.67 -11.07
C ASP A 134 -16.92 -18.39 -12.58
N GLN A 135 -17.17 -17.14 -12.99
CA GLN A 135 -17.22 -16.77 -14.41
C GLN A 135 -15.85 -16.91 -15.10
N GLU A 136 -14.77 -16.53 -14.41
CA GLU A 136 -13.40 -16.67 -14.95
C GLU A 136 -12.74 -18.01 -14.57
N ARG A 137 -13.49 -19.00 -14.08
CA ARG A 137 -12.91 -20.25 -13.53
C ARG A 137 -11.95 -20.99 -14.45
N ASP A 138 -12.14 -20.86 -15.76
CA ASP A 138 -11.37 -21.56 -16.79
C ASP A 138 -10.26 -20.68 -17.39
N VAL A 139 -10.11 -19.42 -16.97
CA VAL A 139 -9.07 -18.50 -17.47
C VAL A 139 -7.65 -19.07 -17.28
N VAL A 140 -7.44 -19.84 -16.20
CA VAL A 140 -6.17 -20.51 -15.90
C VAL A 140 -5.81 -21.64 -16.87
N LYS A 141 -6.76 -22.08 -17.70
CA LYS A 141 -6.58 -23.09 -18.74
C LYS A 141 -6.27 -22.48 -20.11
N GLU A 142 -6.39 -21.16 -20.27
CA GLU A 142 -6.01 -20.50 -21.51
C GLU A 142 -4.51 -20.76 -21.78
N PRO A 143 -4.10 -21.11 -23.01
CA PRO A 143 -2.74 -21.62 -23.26
C PRO A 143 -1.61 -20.70 -22.76
N ALA A 144 -1.72 -19.38 -23.01
CA ALA A 144 -0.70 -18.42 -22.60
C ALA A 144 -0.67 -18.23 -21.07
N VAL A 145 -1.84 -18.21 -20.43
CA VAL A 145 -1.97 -18.12 -18.97
C VAL A 145 -1.44 -19.39 -18.29
N ALA A 146 -1.82 -20.56 -18.79
CA ALA A 146 -1.38 -21.85 -18.29
C ALA A 146 0.14 -22.00 -18.41
N ALA A 147 0.73 -21.60 -19.54
CA ALA A 147 2.18 -21.64 -19.75
C ALA A 147 2.92 -20.72 -18.77
N TRP A 148 2.42 -19.49 -18.54
CA TRP A 148 3.03 -18.57 -17.58
C TRP A 148 2.90 -19.10 -16.14
N ILE A 149 1.75 -19.66 -15.77
CA ILE A 149 1.55 -20.33 -14.48
C ILE A 149 2.52 -21.50 -14.32
N GLU A 150 2.64 -22.38 -15.32
CA GLU A 150 3.50 -23.56 -15.27
C GLU A 150 4.96 -23.21 -15.01
N ALA A 151 5.45 -22.15 -15.65
CA ALA A 151 6.81 -21.65 -15.47
C ALA A 151 7.14 -21.20 -14.04
N HIS A 152 6.13 -20.82 -13.24
CA HIS A 152 6.34 -20.16 -11.95
C HIS A 152 5.71 -20.87 -10.74
N GLN A 153 4.68 -21.70 -10.94
CA GLN A 153 3.85 -22.26 -9.87
C GLN A 153 4.61 -23.12 -8.85
N ALA A 154 5.71 -23.77 -9.26
CA ALA A 154 6.54 -24.56 -8.35
C ALA A 154 7.12 -23.67 -7.22
N ALA A 155 7.59 -22.47 -7.57
CA ALA A 155 8.09 -21.51 -6.60
C ALA A 155 6.95 -21.00 -5.69
N TRP A 156 5.78 -20.72 -6.24
CA TRP A 156 4.63 -20.22 -5.46
C TRP A 156 4.10 -21.25 -4.47
N GLN A 157 3.93 -22.50 -4.89
CA GLN A 157 3.39 -23.58 -4.05
C GLN A 157 4.37 -24.00 -2.95
N SER A 158 5.67 -23.82 -3.15
CA SER A 158 6.68 -24.08 -2.12
C SER A 158 6.70 -23.08 -0.97
N ARG A 159 5.99 -21.94 -1.11
CA ARG A 159 5.99 -20.86 -0.12
C ARG A 159 5.22 -21.24 1.13
N ARG A 160 5.82 -20.94 2.28
CA ARG A 160 5.13 -21.01 3.57
C ARG A 160 4.38 -19.71 3.80
N LEU A 161 3.09 -19.83 4.06
CA LEU A 161 2.17 -18.72 4.35
C LEU A 161 1.65 -18.86 5.78
N PRO A 162 2.48 -18.66 6.82
CA PRO A 162 2.01 -18.71 8.19
C PRO A 162 1.08 -17.53 8.47
N PRO A 163 0.04 -17.68 9.31
CA PRO A 163 -0.71 -16.53 9.80
C PRO A 163 0.25 -15.59 10.56
N PRO A 164 0.13 -14.27 10.38
CA PRO A 164 1.07 -13.31 10.94
C PRO A 164 0.97 -13.18 12.47
N TRP A 165 -0.21 -13.40 13.02
CA TRP A 165 -0.46 -13.50 14.45
C TRP A 165 -1.59 -14.50 14.72
N ARG A 166 -1.78 -14.84 16.00
CA ARG A 166 -2.97 -15.57 16.43
C ARG A 166 -4.17 -14.62 16.37
N MET A 167 -4.87 -14.63 15.25
CA MET A 167 -6.10 -13.86 15.07
C MET A 167 -7.14 -14.34 16.09
N LYS A 168 -7.82 -13.38 16.72
CA LYS A 168 -8.96 -13.68 17.57
C LYS A 168 -10.07 -14.30 16.71
N SER A 169 -11.00 -14.97 17.36
CA SER A 169 -12.11 -15.64 16.66
C SER A 169 -13.13 -14.67 16.05
N ASP A 170 -12.93 -13.35 16.16
CA ASP A 170 -13.74 -12.37 15.46
C ASP A 170 -13.19 -12.08 14.05
N VAL A 171 -14.12 -11.88 13.12
CA VAL A 171 -13.83 -11.68 11.69
C VAL A 171 -13.07 -10.36 11.43
N SER A 172 -13.01 -9.47 12.43
CA SER A 172 -12.40 -8.14 12.37
C SER A 172 -10.89 -8.20 12.06
N ASP A 173 -10.15 -9.09 12.73
CA ASP A 173 -8.70 -9.24 12.56
C ASP A 173 -8.33 -9.65 11.13
N VAL A 174 -9.03 -10.65 10.58
CA VAL A 174 -8.85 -11.12 9.19
C VAL A 174 -9.21 -10.01 8.22
N SER A 175 -10.33 -9.34 8.46
CA SER A 175 -10.85 -8.26 7.61
C SER A 175 -9.87 -7.06 7.55
N PHE A 176 -9.29 -6.67 8.69
CA PHE A 176 -8.29 -5.63 8.75
C PHE A 176 -6.98 -6.06 8.07
N TRP A 177 -6.55 -7.30 8.33
CA TRP A 177 -5.34 -7.84 7.72
C TRP A 177 -5.43 -7.92 6.18
N VAL A 178 -6.57 -8.36 5.62
CA VAL A 178 -6.81 -8.33 4.17
C VAL A 178 -6.68 -6.92 3.61
N ARG A 179 -7.19 -5.89 4.31
CA ARG A 179 -7.04 -4.49 3.90
C ARG A 179 -5.58 -4.03 3.92
N MET A 180 -4.81 -4.45 4.92
CA MET A 180 -3.37 -4.16 4.99
C MET A 180 -2.60 -4.81 3.85
N LEU A 181 -2.87 -6.08 3.55
CA LEU A 181 -2.27 -6.79 2.40
C LEU A 181 -2.65 -6.15 1.07
N TYR A 182 -3.93 -5.81 0.90
CA TYR A 182 -4.44 -5.10 -0.25
C TYR A 182 -3.73 -3.75 -0.45
N SER A 183 -3.56 -2.97 0.63
CA SER A 183 -2.80 -1.71 0.58
C SER A 183 -1.35 -1.93 0.15
N CYS A 184 -0.69 -2.96 0.67
CA CYS A 184 0.69 -3.28 0.27
C CYS A 184 0.77 -3.64 -1.22
N LEU A 185 -0.17 -4.43 -1.73
CA LEU A 185 -0.24 -4.80 -3.14
C LEU A 185 -0.46 -3.58 -4.03
N VAL A 186 -1.47 -2.77 -3.73
CA VAL A 186 -1.83 -1.60 -4.54
C VAL A 186 -0.69 -0.58 -4.53
N ASP A 187 -0.12 -0.26 -3.37
CA ASP A 187 1.00 0.69 -3.29
C ASP A 187 2.21 0.17 -4.08
N ALA A 188 2.50 -1.14 -4.02
CA ALA A 188 3.61 -1.73 -4.75
C ALA A 188 3.42 -1.69 -6.27
N ASP A 189 2.23 -2.06 -6.77
CA ASP A 189 1.88 -2.00 -8.19
C ASP A 189 1.98 -0.57 -8.73
N PHE A 190 1.41 0.41 -8.01
CA PHE A 190 1.48 1.82 -8.39
C PHE A 190 2.90 2.37 -8.38
N LEU A 191 3.72 2.03 -7.39
CA LEU A 191 5.10 2.51 -7.30
C LEU A 191 6.01 1.85 -8.33
N ASP A 192 5.80 0.59 -8.68
CA ASP A 192 6.53 -0.05 -9.77
C ASP A 192 6.14 0.57 -11.12
N THR A 193 4.84 0.74 -11.36
CA THR A 193 4.32 1.41 -12.56
C THR A 193 4.84 2.84 -12.66
N GLU A 194 4.88 3.60 -11.55
CA GLU A 194 5.47 4.95 -11.53
C GLU A 194 6.97 4.92 -11.82
N SER A 195 7.72 3.98 -11.22
CA SER A 195 9.16 3.83 -11.45
C SER A 195 9.49 3.51 -12.92
N PHE A 196 8.65 2.69 -13.56
CA PHE A 196 8.73 2.42 -14.98
C PHE A 196 8.32 3.66 -15.80
N MET A 197 7.13 4.23 -15.57
CA MET A 197 6.59 5.27 -16.45
C MET A 197 7.24 6.65 -16.27
N ASN A 198 7.69 7.00 -15.06
CA ASN A 198 8.27 8.31 -14.74
C ASN A 198 9.34 8.19 -13.63
N ARG A 199 10.57 7.90 -14.07
CA ARG A 199 11.70 7.71 -13.17
C ARG A 199 12.06 8.96 -12.36
N GLU A 200 11.97 10.15 -12.97
CA GLU A 200 12.26 11.42 -12.25
C GLU A 200 11.32 11.62 -11.06
N ARG A 201 10.02 11.36 -11.25
CA ARG A 201 9.02 11.41 -10.17
C ARG A 201 9.31 10.36 -9.10
N ALA A 202 9.63 9.13 -9.49
CA ALA A 202 9.97 8.07 -8.54
C ALA A 202 11.21 8.42 -7.71
N ASP A 203 12.24 8.99 -8.34
CA ASP A 203 13.49 9.40 -7.67
C ASP A 203 13.25 10.55 -6.68
N SER A 204 12.30 11.47 -6.99
CA SER A 204 11.94 12.58 -6.08
C SER A 204 11.27 12.15 -4.76
N ARG A 205 10.83 10.89 -4.62
CA ARG A 205 10.13 10.39 -3.42
C ARG A 205 11.07 10.00 -2.27
N GLN A 206 12.39 10.01 -2.45
CA GLN A 206 13.32 9.30 -1.55
C GLN A 206 13.90 10.12 -0.38
N ASP A 207 13.51 11.39 -0.17
CA ASP A 207 14.19 12.28 0.79
C ASP A 207 13.31 12.76 1.95
N TYR A 208 12.60 11.85 2.63
CA TYR A 208 11.93 12.21 3.89
C TYR A 208 12.91 12.09 5.07
N PRO A 209 13.10 13.14 5.89
CA PRO A 209 13.93 13.04 7.08
C PRO A 209 13.39 12.02 8.06
N ALA A 210 14.27 11.29 8.73
CA ALA A 210 13.89 10.41 9.83
C ALA A 210 13.16 11.19 10.94
N LEU A 211 12.25 10.53 11.65
CA LEU A 211 11.51 11.15 12.77
C LEU A 211 12.44 11.74 13.83
N SER A 212 13.62 11.16 14.06
CA SER A 212 14.63 11.71 14.96
C SER A 212 15.15 13.07 14.49
N ALA A 213 15.49 13.19 13.21
CA ALA A 213 15.94 14.46 12.63
C ALA A 213 14.84 15.53 12.66
N LEU A 214 13.59 15.13 12.40
CA LEU A 214 12.43 16.01 12.54
C LEU A 214 12.23 16.46 14.00
N ALA A 215 12.38 15.55 14.96
CA ALA A 215 12.25 15.85 16.37
C ALA A 215 13.33 16.81 16.86
N GLU A 216 14.60 16.60 16.45
CA GLU A 216 15.71 17.49 16.80
C GLU A 216 15.43 18.93 16.34
N ARG A 217 15.01 19.12 15.07
CA ARG A 217 14.65 20.42 14.53
C ARG A 217 13.47 21.03 15.29
N PHE A 218 12.42 20.24 15.50
CA PHE A 218 11.21 20.66 16.19
C PHE A 218 11.51 21.18 17.60
N PHE A 219 12.23 20.40 18.41
CA PHE A 219 12.54 20.78 19.79
C PHE A 219 13.51 21.95 19.85
N ALA A 220 14.49 22.03 18.96
CA ALA A 220 15.38 23.19 18.89
C ALA A 220 14.61 24.50 18.64
N GLN A 221 13.68 24.50 17.67
CA GLN A 221 12.83 25.66 17.38
C GLN A 221 11.84 25.96 18.51
N LEU A 222 11.22 24.93 19.09
CA LEU A 222 10.26 25.09 20.17
C LEU A 222 10.91 25.66 21.44
N ASP A 223 12.12 25.20 21.78
CA ASP A 223 12.90 25.70 22.91
C ASP A 223 13.39 27.13 22.66
N ALA A 224 13.83 27.43 21.43
CA ALA A 224 14.19 28.80 21.06
C ALA A 224 12.99 29.74 21.19
N MET A 225 11.82 29.35 20.70
CA MET A 225 10.59 30.13 20.84
C MET A 225 10.25 30.38 22.32
N GLN A 226 10.35 29.35 23.17
CA GLN A 226 10.06 29.47 24.60
C GLN A 226 11.05 30.36 25.35
N ARG A 227 12.33 30.40 24.93
CA ARG A 227 13.34 31.30 25.53
C ARG A 227 13.12 32.77 25.19
N HIS A 228 12.60 33.08 24.01
CA HIS A 228 12.45 34.46 23.53
C HIS A 228 11.05 35.04 23.76
N VAL A 229 10.07 34.22 24.15
CA VAL A 229 8.71 34.70 24.39
C VAL A 229 8.64 35.54 25.67
N THR A 230 7.89 36.65 25.62
CA THR A 230 7.62 37.46 26.82
C THR A 230 6.95 36.62 27.90
N GLU A 231 7.46 36.70 29.12
CA GLU A 231 6.84 36.01 30.25
C GLU A 231 5.47 36.63 30.55
N THR A 232 4.43 35.83 30.38
CA THR A 232 3.04 36.19 30.69
C THR A 232 2.38 35.01 31.40
N PRO A 233 1.30 35.22 32.18
CA PRO A 233 0.56 34.10 32.79
C PRO A 233 0.14 33.04 31.78
N VAL A 234 -0.26 33.46 30.57
CA VAL A 234 -0.63 32.55 29.47
C VAL A 234 0.56 31.73 28.99
N ASN A 235 1.73 32.34 28.81
CA ASN A 235 2.92 31.63 28.35
C ASN A 235 3.47 30.67 29.41
N ARG A 236 3.32 30.98 30.70
CA ARG A 236 3.62 30.04 31.79
C ARG A 236 2.74 28.80 31.73
N ILE A 237 1.42 28.98 31.59
CA ILE A 237 0.47 27.86 31.44
C ILE A 237 0.79 27.03 30.18
N ARG A 238 1.15 27.67 29.07
CA ARG A 238 1.57 26.95 27.85
C ARG A 238 2.82 26.10 28.08
N ALA A 239 3.80 26.60 28.83
CA ALA A 239 5.00 25.85 29.19
C ALA A 239 4.67 24.65 30.11
N GLU A 240 3.75 24.83 31.07
CA GLU A 240 3.27 23.76 31.93
C GLU A 240 2.54 22.66 31.14
N ILE A 241 1.66 23.05 30.21
CA ILE A 241 0.95 22.11 29.32
C ILE A 241 1.95 21.33 28.47
N ARG A 242 2.92 22.01 27.86
CA ARG A 242 3.99 21.36 27.10
C ARG A 242 4.74 20.34 27.95
N ALA A 243 5.18 20.72 29.15
CA ALA A 243 5.91 19.83 30.05
C ALA A 243 5.07 18.60 30.46
N ALA A 244 3.78 18.78 30.71
CA ALA A 244 2.86 17.68 31.01
C ALA A 244 2.72 16.71 29.82
N CYS A 245 2.56 17.24 28.60
CA CYS A 245 2.55 16.45 27.37
C CYS A 245 3.85 15.67 27.18
N GLU A 246 5.01 16.30 27.29
CA GLU A 246 6.30 15.64 27.13
C GLU A 246 6.54 14.54 28.19
N LYS A 247 6.11 14.77 29.43
CA LYS A 247 6.17 13.76 30.50
C LYS A 247 5.29 12.55 30.21
N MET A 248 4.11 12.76 29.62
CA MET A 248 3.17 11.68 29.28
C MET A 248 3.70 10.79 28.15
N ALA A 249 4.60 11.29 27.31
CA ALA A 249 5.10 10.59 26.14
C ALA A 249 5.84 9.27 26.46
N ALA A 250 6.34 9.08 27.68
CA ALA A 250 7.00 7.87 28.13
C ALA A 250 6.04 6.76 28.60
N GLN A 251 4.73 7.04 28.71
CA GLN A 251 3.74 6.03 29.08
C GLN A 251 3.56 5.00 27.98
N ALA A 252 3.09 3.80 28.33
CA ALA A 252 2.82 2.74 27.36
C ALA A 252 1.86 3.21 26.24
N PRO A 253 2.02 2.73 24.99
CA PRO A 253 1.13 3.08 23.89
C PRO A 253 -0.34 2.85 24.21
N GLY A 254 -1.18 3.81 23.85
CA GLY A 254 -2.60 3.80 24.19
C GLY A 254 -3.33 5.06 23.75
N LEU A 255 -4.50 5.29 24.35
CA LEU A 255 -5.32 6.48 24.06
C LEU A 255 -5.01 7.58 25.08
N PHE A 256 -4.70 8.76 24.57
CA PHE A 256 -4.39 9.95 25.36
C PHE A 256 -5.34 11.09 24.97
N SER A 257 -5.75 11.90 25.95
CA SER A 257 -6.61 13.06 25.72
C SER A 257 -5.93 14.33 26.22
N LEU A 258 -5.96 15.37 25.40
CA LEU A 258 -5.44 16.70 25.72
C LEU A 258 -6.57 17.72 25.74
N THR A 259 -7.07 18.03 26.94
CA THR A 259 -8.13 19.02 27.15
C THR A 259 -7.53 20.37 27.51
N VAL A 260 -7.46 21.26 26.53
CA VAL A 260 -6.89 22.61 26.69
C VAL A 260 -7.76 23.61 25.91
N PRO A 261 -8.04 24.81 26.44
CA PRO A 261 -8.80 25.83 25.73
C PRO A 261 -8.12 26.29 24.43
N THR A 262 -8.86 26.97 23.55
CA THR A 262 -8.29 27.60 22.36
C THR A 262 -7.18 28.58 22.76
N GLY A 263 -6.10 28.60 21.99
CA GLY A 263 -4.92 29.42 22.32
C GLY A 263 -3.99 28.83 23.40
N GLY A 264 -4.33 27.72 24.05
CA GLY A 264 -3.49 27.08 25.08
C GLY A 264 -2.32 26.24 24.56
N GLY A 265 -1.99 26.29 23.26
CA GLY A 265 -0.81 25.60 22.71
C GLY A 265 -1.00 24.11 22.41
N LYS A 266 -2.23 23.67 22.11
CA LYS A 266 -2.56 22.27 21.79
C LYS A 266 -1.71 21.66 20.69
N THR A 267 -1.53 22.39 19.59
CA THR A 267 -0.83 21.89 18.40
C THR A 267 0.62 21.53 18.72
N LEU A 268 1.39 22.49 19.25
CA LEU A 268 2.82 22.29 19.54
C LEU A 268 3.03 21.32 20.71
N SER A 269 2.20 21.40 21.76
CA SER A 269 2.31 20.46 22.90
C SER A 269 1.93 19.03 22.50
N GLY A 270 0.89 18.86 21.67
CA GLY A 270 0.49 17.58 21.12
C GLY A 270 1.54 17.00 20.16
N THR A 271 2.17 17.85 19.34
CA THR A 271 3.29 17.43 18.47
C THR A 271 4.52 17.03 19.29
N ALA A 272 4.84 17.78 20.35
CA ALA A 272 5.91 17.43 21.28
C ALA A 272 5.68 16.05 21.93
N PHE A 273 4.46 15.79 22.39
CA PHE A 273 4.06 14.46 22.86
C PHE A 273 4.25 13.41 21.77
N ALA A 274 3.69 13.64 20.57
CA ALA A 274 3.71 12.67 19.48
C ALA A 274 5.14 12.30 19.04
N LEU A 275 6.04 13.28 18.92
CA LEU A 275 7.45 13.06 18.56
C LEU A 275 8.17 12.27 19.66
N ARG A 276 8.06 12.67 20.92
CA ARG A 276 8.70 11.92 22.03
C ARG A 276 8.14 10.50 22.15
N HIS A 277 6.83 10.34 22.03
CA HIS A 277 6.18 9.03 22.13
C HIS A 277 6.59 8.13 20.97
N ALA A 278 6.61 8.66 19.75
CA ALA A 278 7.08 7.94 18.59
C ALA A 278 8.51 7.45 18.73
N LEU A 279 9.42 8.32 19.20
CA LEU A 279 10.82 7.93 19.43
C LEU A 279 10.98 6.93 20.57
N ALA A 280 10.24 7.09 21.67
CA ALA A 280 10.32 6.20 22.83
C ALA A 280 9.83 4.77 22.53
N HIS A 281 8.90 4.62 21.59
CA HIS A 281 8.28 3.33 21.26
C HIS A 281 8.61 2.82 19.85
N GLY A 282 9.53 3.47 19.13
CA GLY A 282 9.97 3.04 17.81
C GLY A 282 8.88 3.15 16.72
N HIS A 283 7.94 4.08 16.85
CA HIS A 283 6.97 4.35 15.79
C HIS A 283 7.65 5.05 14.61
N GLN A 284 7.18 4.75 13.40
CA GLN A 284 7.79 5.23 12.16
C GLN A 284 7.14 6.52 11.62
N ARG A 285 5.90 6.81 12.01
CA ARG A 285 5.10 7.91 11.43
C ARG A 285 4.20 8.56 12.47
N ILE A 286 3.92 9.85 12.26
CA ILE A 286 2.90 10.62 12.98
C ILE A 286 1.87 11.06 11.95
N ILE A 287 0.60 10.75 12.19
CA ILE A 287 -0.50 11.12 11.30
C ILE A 287 -1.38 12.13 12.02
N TYR A 288 -1.49 13.33 11.44
CA TYR A 288 -2.40 14.37 11.93
C TYR A 288 -3.74 14.25 11.23
N VAL A 289 -4.82 14.03 12.00
CA VAL A 289 -6.19 13.94 11.48
C VAL A 289 -6.98 15.15 11.97
N ILE A 290 -7.47 15.96 11.04
CA ILE A 290 -8.15 17.24 11.30
C ILE A 290 -9.41 17.31 10.42
N PRO A 291 -10.55 17.82 10.91
CA PRO A 291 -11.83 17.73 10.22
C PRO A 291 -12.00 18.63 8.98
N TYR A 292 -11.19 19.68 8.81
CA TYR A 292 -11.35 20.66 7.73
C TYR A 292 -10.03 20.96 7.02
N THR A 293 -10.06 21.04 5.69
CA THR A 293 -8.88 21.35 4.85
C THR A 293 -8.21 22.66 5.23
N SER A 294 -8.98 23.71 5.52
CA SER A 294 -8.42 25.00 5.94
C SER A 294 -7.63 24.93 7.25
N ILE A 295 -8.06 24.09 8.19
CA ILE A 295 -7.34 23.88 9.47
C ILE A 295 -6.12 22.98 9.24
N ILE A 296 -6.20 22.04 8.29
CA ILE A 296 -5.05 21.22 7.86
C ILE A 296 -3.93 22.12 7.34
N GLU A 297 -4.24 23.02 6.39
CA GLU A 297 -3.25 23.94 5.81
C GLU A 297 -2.61 24.84 6.88
N GLN A 298 -3.42 25.45 7.75
CA GLN A 298 -2.91 26.26 8.86
C GLN A 298 -2.01 25.45 9.81
N THR A 299 -2.41 24.21 10.14
CA THR A 299 -1.61 23.35 11.02
C THR A 299 -0.30 22.95 10.34
N ALA A 300 -0.34 22.60 9.05
CA ALA A 300 0.83 22.26 8.27
C ALA A 300 1.81 23.45 8.19
N ASP A 301 1.31 24.67 7.95
CA ASP A 301 2.13 25.88 7.91
C ASP A 301 2.80 26.17 9.25
N VAL A 302 2.06 26.03 10.35
CA VAL A 302 2.63 26.14 11.70
C VAL A 302 3.74 25.11 11.89
N LEU A 303 3.48 23.84 11.61
CA LEU A 303 4.45 22.76 11.83
C LEU A 303 5.67 22.86 10.91
N ARG A 304 5.53 23.36 9.68
CA ARG A 304 6.65 23.61 8.76
C ARG A 304 7.66 24.59 9.37
N GLY A 305 7.19 25.58 10.12
CA GLY A 305 8.05 26.52 10.87
C GLY A 305 8.94 25.84 11.93
N PHE A 306 8.55 24.67 12.44
CA PHE A 306 9.32 23.94 13.45
C PHE A 306 10.10 22.74 12.87
N LEU A 307 9.57 22.09 11.84
CA LEU A 307 10.13 20.87 11.26
C LEU A 307 11.12 21.16 10.10
N GLY A 308 11.02 22.35 9.49
CA GLY A 308 11.69 22.70 8.24
C GLY A 308 10.78 22.56 7.03
N ALA A 309 11.20 23.16 5.91
CA ALA A 309 10.56 23.01 4.61
C ALA A 309 10.81 21.63 4.00
#